data_AF-A0A537Y171-F1
#
_entry.id   AF-A0A537Y171-F1
#
_cell.length_a   1.000
_cell.length_b   1.000
_cell.length_c   1.000
_cell.angle_alpha   90.00
_cell.angle_beta   90.00
_cell.angle_gamma   90.00
#
_symmetry.space_group_name_H-M   'P 1'
#
loop_
_entity.id
_entity.type
_entity.pdbx_description
1 polymer ?
#
loop_
_entity_poly.entity_id
_entity_poly.type
_entity_poly.pdbx_seq_one_letter_code
_entity_poly.pdbx_strand_id
1 'polypeptide(L)'
;MVGAGDAAIEGVLALCERNRVCVVNRNSEFYRLKDALDRQINEQIKARNVVAYHSATIDRFEPGYTFVSLPDGVVKVKTDLVVIRIGAALPRPFLEKCGVTFASKDRSALPVISELYESSVPGLYVIGAAAGYNLIKQGMNQGYEVVEHILGRQIEPAEEPLLREKLKFLEGSTTERLDYIARTIPLLAEVQKQPLRELLLQATVHRVPPGHVVFRENDFTDSLYMILDGEVEIEFSLQLPGERPLVLKRGAFFGEMSLLSGRRRSGTVTTVGSATLLEVPRKAMLRLMANEPPVKRFLDETFIARTITHLFRDIDEDFAKELAHRAESKSFKKGEVIFKEGDVGDAFYLIRSGSVKLTKRGRAREIVLKYFPAGQYFGEIALLNPEDSRRTATVIATIRTEVVLLKKDDFDLMLGRFPELKRTLRQTMERRLVENQALQMLASTASGQLDELLEEGVFQGTDVLLIDESKCVRCENCVNACAATHNGQTRLYLNEGVLFGNLKVPTSCRHCENPLCLTDCPPGDAILRDPRGEVYVDEAKCIGCGNCAANCPYGVIFMMHQKPKTGALGRLLGLIGLAAEETNPDEQPTKAVKCDLCRNDSAGPACVRSCPTGAAFRVSPAEYFERIKAVGD
;
A
#
# COMPACT_ATOMS: atom_id res chain seq x y z
N MET A 1 20.68 2.38 -27.65
CA MET A 1 20.12 3.21 -26.56
C MET A 1 18.67 3.54 -26.87
N VAL A 2 17.78 3.49 -25.89
CA VAL A 2 16.36 3.82 -26.05
C VAL A 2 16.04 5.04 -25.18
N GLY A 3 15.55 6.12 -25.78
CA GLY A 3 15.30 7.39 -25.09
C GLY A 3 15.96 8.58 -25.80
N ALA A 4 15.34 9.76 -25.64
CA ALA A 4 15.64 10.96 -26.42
C ALA A 4 15.75 12.24 -25.58
N GLY A 5 15.75 12.14 -24.24
CA GLY A 5 15.97 13.29 -23.36
C GLY A 5 17.45 13.56 -23.10
N ASP A 6 17.76 14.71 -22.48
CA ASP A 6 19.13 15.19 -22.24
C ASP A 6 20.09 14.09 -21.74
N ALA A 7 19.78 13.46 -20.60
CA ALA A 7 20.64 12.43 -20.00
C ALA A 7 20.83 11.19 -20.91
N ALA A 8 19.85 10.89 -21.77
CA ALA A 8 20.00 9.80 -22.72
C ALA A 8 20.99 10.20 -23.81
N ILE A 9 20.84 11.40 -24.37
CA ILE A 9 21.72 11.88 -25.43
C ILE A 9 23.14 12.14 -24.94
N GLU A 10 23.33 12.62 -23.71
CA GLU A 10 24.65 12.68 -23.06
C GLU A 10 25.34 11.30 -23.05
N GLY A 11 24.59 10.25 -22.69
CA GLY A 11 25.08 8.87 -22.74
C GLY A 11 25.42 8.40 -24.16
N VAL A 12 24.61 8.76 -25.16
CA VAL A 12 24.90 8.46 -26.57
C VAL A 12 26.21 9.11 -27.01
N LEU A 13 26.38 10.39 -26.71
CA LEU A 13 27.56 11.16 -27.10
C LEU A 13 28.82 10.61 -26.46
N ALA A 14 28.78 10.28 -25.18
CA ALA A 14 29.89 9.64 -24.48
C ALA A 14 30.24 8.27 -25.10
N LEU A 15 29.23 7.47 -25.45
CA LEU A 15 29.44 6.15 -26.06
C LEU A 15 29.95 6.24 -27.50
N CYS A 16 29.54 7.25 -28.26
CA CYS A 16 29.87 7.34 -29.68
C CYS A 16 31.32 7.77 -29.95
N GLU A 17 32.07 8.20 -28.93
CA GLU A 17 33.51 8.46 -29.04
C GLU A 17 34.31 7.22 -29.46
N ARG A 18 33.84 6.03 -29.06
CA ARG A 18 34.54 4.75 -29.31
C ARG A 18 33.66 3.68 -29.96
N ASN A 19 32.38 3.98 -30.19
CA ASN A 19 31.41 2.99 -30.66
C ASN A 19 30.49 3.58 -31.74
N ARG A 20 29.90 2.72 -32.57
CA ARG A 20 28.73 3.09 -33.38
C ARG A 20 27.48 2.87 -32.54
N VAL A 21 26.69 3.92 -32.33
CA VAL A 21 25.55 3.90 -31.41
C VAL A 21 24.24 4.01 -32.18
N CYS A 22 23.27 3.14 -31.88
CA CYS A 22 21.90 3.29 -32.37
C CYS A 22 21.01 3.92 -31.29
N VAL A 23 20.20 4.91 -31.65
CA VAL A 23 19.24 5.59 -30.78
C VAL A 23 17.84 5.32 -31.29
N VAL A 24 16.93 4.92 -30.40
CA VAL A 24 15.51 4.71 -30.72
C VAL A 24 14.68 5.76 -29.98
N ASN A 25 13.99 6.60 -30.73
CA ASN A 25 13.16 7.70 -30.26
C ASN A 25 11.71 7.51 -30.71
N ARG A 26 10.76 7.66 -29.78
CA ARG A 26 9.32 7.50 -30.06
C ARG A 26 8.73 8.68 -30.83
N ASN A 27 9.38 9.84 -30.77
CA ASN A 27 8.94 11.05 -31.46
C ASN A 27 9.62 11.17 -32.83
N SER A 28 9.02 11.97 -33.70
CA SER A 28 9.57 12.31 -35.01
C SER A 28 10.89 13.07 -34.93
N GLU A 29 11.16 13.72 -33.79
CA GLU A 29 12.37 14.52 -33.55
C GLU A 29 12.80 14.43 -32.07
N PHE A 30 14.00 14.90 -31.76
CA PHE A 30 14.47 15.01 -30.38
C PHE A 30 13.79 16.18 -29.66
N TYR A 31 12.63 15.93 -29.08
CA TYR A 31 11.85 16.94 -28.38
C TYR A 31 12.40 17.20 -26.96
N ARG A 32 12.64 18.47 -26.60
CA ARG A 32 13.18 18.96 -25.30
C ARG A 32 14.66 18.70 -25.04
N LEU A 33 15.52 18.75 -26.07
CA LEU A 33 16.96 18.82 -25.84
C LEU A 33 17.42 20.26 -25.62
N LYS A 34 18.43 20.44 -24.78
CA LYS A 34 19.20 21.70 -24.77
C LYS A 34 19.87 21.91 -26.13
N ASP A 35 19.86 23.15 -26.64
CA ASP A 35 20.41 23.51 -27.95
C ASP A 35 21.85 23.04 -28.21
N ALA A 36 22.67 22.94 -27.16
CA ALA A 36 24.03 22.40 -27.26
C ALA A 36 24.02 20.90 -27.58
N LEU A 37 23.20 20.11 -26.88
CA LEU A 37 23.08 18.66 -27.08
C LEU A 37 22.46 18.33 -28.44
N ASP A 38 21.44 19.09 -28.85
CA ASP A 38 20.80 18.89 -30.15
C ASP A 38 21.78 19.10 -31.32
N ARG A 39 22.63 20.14 -31.24
CA ARG A 39 23.69 20.34 -32.25
C ARG A 39 24.69 19.19 -32.26
N GLN A 40 25.19 18.79 -31.09
CA GLN A 40 26.17 17.72 -30.97
C GLN A 40 25.65 16.37 -31.50
N ILE A 41 24.41 15.98 -31.17
CA ILE A 41 23.87 14.70 -31.64
C ILE A 41 23.65 14.70 -33.15
N ASN A 42 23.15 15.81 -33.71
CA ASN A 42 22.95 15.95 -35.15
C ASN A 42 24.28 15.92 -35.94
N GLU A 43 25.37 16.45 -35.37
CA GLU A 43 26.71 16.30 -35.94
C GLU A 43 27.17 14.83 -35.96
N GLN A 44 26.97 14.09 -34.87
CA GLN A 44 27.34 12.67 -34.80
C GLN A 44 26.48 11.78 -35.72
N ILE A 45 25.21 12.13 -35.93
CA ILE A 45 24.34 11.48 -36.92
C ILE A 45 24.86 11.73 -38.34
N LYS A 46 25.22 12.98 -38.68
CA LYS A 46 25.82 13.32 -39.99
C LYS A 46 27.14 12.59 -40.21
N ALA A 47 27.96 12.46 -39.16
CA ALA A 47 29.22 11.70 -39.19
C ALA A 47 29.01 10.18 -39.24
N ARG A 48 27.78 9.68 -39.15
CA ARG A 48 27.40 8.25 -39.11
C ARG A 48 27.95 7.47 -37.91
N ASN A 49 28.40 8.18 -36.87
CA ASN A 49 28.76 7.58 -35.58
C ASN A 49 27.49 7.18 -34.80
N VAL A 50 26.39 7.89 -35.05
CA VAL A 50 25.07 7.61 -34.47
C VAL A 50 24.05 7.30 -35.57
N VAL A 51 23.24 6.26 -35.36
CA VAL A 51 22.05 5.96 -36.18
C VAL A 51 20.82 6.24 -35.34
N ALA A 52 19.99 7.21 -35.75
CA ALA A 52 18.76 7.55 -35.04
C ALA A 52 17.52 6.98 -35.76
N TYR A 53 16.73 6.20 -35.04
CA TYR A 53 15.41 5.73 -35.45
C TYR A 53 14.36 6.61 -34.77
N HIS A 54 13.61 7.38 -35.56
CA HIS A 54 12.53 8.26 -35.09
C HIS A 54 11.17 7.62 -35.30
N SER A 55 10.17 8.09 -34.55
CA SER A 55 8.81 7.49 -34.53
C SER A 55 8.86 5.99 -34.29
N ALA A 56 9.79 5.54 -33.45
CA ALA A 56 10.20 4.16 -33.32
C ALA A 56 10.08 3.64 -31.89
N THR A 57 9.77 2.35 -31.75
CA THR A 57 9.71 1.65 -30.46
C THR A 57 10.44 0.32 -30.52
N ILE A 58 10.89 -0.19 -29.38
CA ILE A 58 11.40 -1.56 -29.33
C ILE A 58 10.22 -2.52 -29.42
N ASP A 59 10.26 -3.44 -30.37
CA ASP A 59 9.24 -4.47 -30.57
C ASP A 59 9.48 -5.68 -29.66
N ARG A 60 10.68 -6.26 -29.76
CA ARG A 60 11.14 -7.45 -29.01
C ARG A 60 12.65 -7.62 -29.11
N PHE A 61 13.19 -8.55 -28.32
CA PHE A 61 14.57 -9.01 -28.40
C PHE A 61 14.61 -10.48 -28.81
N GLU A 62 15.60 -10.84 -29.63
CA GLU A 62 15.95 -12.24 -29.96
C GLU A 62 17.47 -12.40 -29.75
N PRO A 63 17.98 -13.63 -29.57
CA PRO A 63 19.42 -13.84 -29.43
C PRO A 63 20.22 -13.18 -30.56
N GLY A 64 21.11 -12.26 -30.21
CA GLY A 64 21.97 -11.53 -31.15
C GLY A 64 21.29 -10.37 -31.90
N TYR A 65 20.00 -10.08 -31.66
CA TYR A 65 19.26 -9.05 -32.39
C TYR A 65 18.19 -8.32 -31.58
N THR A 66 18.06 -7.02 -31.83
CA THR A 66 16.96 -6.18 -31.37
C THR A 66 16.05 -5.83 -32.54
N PHE A 67 14.73 -5.93 -32.37
CA PHE A 67 13.75 -5.54 -33.38
C PHE A 67 13.14 -4.19 -33.02
N VAL A 68 13.19 -3.25 -33.97
CA VAL A 68 12.70 -1.88 -33.81
C VAL A 68 11.49 -1.70 -34.73
N SER A 69 10.34 -1.38 -34.14
CA SER A 69 9.12 -1.05 -34.87
C SER A 69 9.16 0.40 -35.32
N LEU A 70 8.91 0.62 -36.61
CA LEU A 70 8.82 1.91 -37.31
C LEU A 70 7.44 2.00 -38.00
N PRO A 71 7.01 3.21 -38.43
CA PRO A 71 5.72 3.37 -39.10
C PRO A 71 5.54 2.54 -40.38
N ASP A 72 6.65 2.23 -41.05
CA ASP A 72 6.74 1.53 -42.33
C ASP A 72 7.17 0.07 -42.22
N GLY A 73 7.42 -0.45 -41.00
CA GLY A 73 7.75 -1.84 -40.78
C GLY A 73 8.63 -2.09 -39.55
N VAL A 74 9.22 -3.29 -39.47
CA VAL A 74 10.11 -3.67 -38.37
C VAL A 74 11.53 -3.84 -38.92
N VAL A 75 12.49 -3.13 -38.33
CA VAL A 75 13.92 -3.22 -38.67
C VAL A 75 14.65 -4.09 -37.65
N LYS A 76 15.58 -4.91 -38.14
CA LYS A 76 16.42 -5.82 -37.35
C LYS A 76 17.80 -5.18 -37.13
N VAL A 77 18.19 -5.00 -35.86
CA VAL A 77 19.47 -4.41 -35.45
C VAL A 77 20.30 -5.49 -34.74
N LYS A 78 21.56 -5.70 -35.15
CA LYS A 78 22.45 -6.66 -34.46
C LYS A 78 22.75 -6.17 -33.04
N THR A 79 22.57 -7.03 -32.05
CA THR A 79 22.75 -6.69 -30.63
C THR A 79 23.11 -7.94 -29.84
N ASP A 80 24.34 -8.03 -29.36
CA ASP A 80 24.82 -9.21 -28.61
C ASP A 80 24.40 -9.15 -27.13
N LEU A 81 24.29 -7.95 -26.55
CA LEU A 81 23.92 -7.72 -25.15
C LEU A 81 22.90 -6.58 -25.05
N VAL A 82 21.92 -6.75 -24.15
CA VAL A 82 20.89 -5.75 -23.85
C VAL A 82 20.89 -5.48 -22.37
N VAL A 83 21.05 -4.22 -21.97
CA VAL A 83 20.91 -3.79 -20.58
C VAL A 83 19.70 -2.86 -20.48
N ILE A 84 18.68 -3.28 -19.72
CA ILE A 84 17.46 -2.50 -19.48
C ILE A 84 17.52 -1.93 -18.07
N ARG A 85 17.50 -0.60 -17.98
CA ARG A 85 17.30 0.09 -16.70
C ARG A 85 15.82 0.41 -16.52
N ILE A 86 15.20 -0.21 -15.53
CA ILE A 86 13.78 -0.04 -15.24
C ILE A 86 13.61 0.93 -14.06
N GLY A 87 12.77 1.96 -14.28
CA GLY A 87 12.34 2.90 -13.25
C GLY A 87 11.26 2.29 -12.35
N ALA A 88 10.61 3.13 -11.53
CA ALA A 88 9.63 2.65 -10.54
C ALA A 88 8.45 1.86 -11.15
N ALA A 89 8.02 2.20 -12.37
CA ALA A 89 6.96 1.48 -13.06
C ALA A 89 7.53 0.29 -13.85
N LEU A 90 7.11 -0.92 -13.49
CA LEU A 90 7.53 -2.16 -14.14
C LEU A 90 6.74 -2.40 -15.44
N PRO A 91 7.38 -2.39 -16.63
CA PRO A 91 6.69 -2.63 -17.90
C PRO A 91 6.52 -4.13 -18.17
N ARG A 92 5.80 -4.83 -17.27
CA ARG A 92 5.64 -6.29 -17.30
C ARG A 92 5.17 -6.85 -18.65
N PRO A 93 4.12 -6.31 -19.32
CA PRO A 93 3.67 -6.86 -20.61
C PRO A 93 4.75 -6.84 -21.70
N PHE A 94 5.60 -5.81 -21.69
CA PHE A 94 6.71 -5.69 -22.64
C PHE A 94 7.81 -6.72 -22.34
N LEU A 95 8.17 -6.90 -21.06
CA LEU A 95 9.17 -7.88 -20.65
C LEU A 95 8.70 -9.32 -20.91
N GLU A 96 7.44 -9.62 -20.62
CA GLU A 96 6.83 -10.94 -20.94
C GLU A 96 6.85 -11.20 -22.45
N LYS A 97 6.53 -10.18 -23.28
CA LYS A 97 6.66 -10.28 -24.75
C LYS A 97 8.11 -10.56 -25.18
N CYS A 98 9.10 -10.10 -24.42
CA CYS A 98 10.51 -10.36 -24.66
C CYS A 98 10.98 -11.74 -24.16
N GLY A 99 10.12 -12.53 -23.51
CA GLY A 99 10.46 -13.85 -22.96
C GLY A 99 11.01 -13.81 -21.53
N VAL A 100 10.97 -12.66 -20.86
CA VAL A 100 11.37 -12.55 -19.45
C VAL A 100 10.31 -13.19 -18.57
N THR A 101 10.72 -14.14 -17.73
CA THR A 101 9.86 -14.79 -16.76
C THR A 101 9.80 -13.99 -15.46
N PHE A 102 8.72 -14.19 -14.70
CA PHE A 102 8.45 -13.47 -13.46
C PHE A 102 8.29 -14.47 -12.31
N ALA A 103 8.68 -14.04 -11.11
CA ALA A 103 8.67 -14.91 -9.94
C ALA A 103 7.26 -15.42 -9.59
N SER A 104 6.21 -14.67 -9.95
CA SER A 104 4.83 -15.12 -9.83
C SER A 104 3.88 -14.43 -10.82
N LYS A 105 2.60 -14.86 -10.80
CA LYS A 105 1.50 -14.21 -11.54
C LYS A 105 1.05 -12.89 -10.91
N ASP A 106 1.55 -12.52 -9.73
CA ASP A 106 1.20 -11.26 -9.08
C ASP A 106 1.67 -10.07 -9.92
N ARG A 107 0.81 -9.07 -10.15
CA ARG A 107 1.14 -7.90 -10.98
C ARG A 107 2.38 -7.13 -10.50
N SER A 108 2.68 -7.17 -9.21
CA SER A 108 3.83 -6.52 -8.57
C SER A 108 5.08 -7.41 -8.50
N ALA A 109 4.99 -8.68 -8.91
CA ALA A 109 6.15 -9.56 -9.00
C ALA A 109 7.18 -9.00 -9.97
N LEU A 110 8.44 -9.15 -9.61
CA LEU A 110 9.62 -8.76 -10.36
C LEU A 110 10.03 -9.86 -11.35
N PRO A 111 10.80 -9.50 -12.39
CA PRO A 111 11.39 -10.48 -13.28
C PRO A 111 12.36 -11.40 -12.52
N VAL A 112 12.41 -12.66 -12.92
CA VAL A 112 13.43 -13.60 -12.44
C VAL A 112 14.77 -13.20 -13.07
N ILE A 113 15.74 -12.88 -12.21
CA ILE A 113 17.08 -12.47 -12.61
C ILE A 113 18.12 -13.24 -11.79
N SER A 114 19.31 -13.44 -12.37
CA SER A 114 20.46 -14.01 -11.69
C SER A 114 21.09 -13.02 -10.69
N GLU A 115 22.05 -13.48 -9.89
CA GLU A 115 22.88 -12.63 -9.01
C GLU A 115 23.64 -11.54 -9.78
N LEU A 116 23.78 -11.71 -11.10
CA LEU A 116 24.45 -10.79 -12.02
C LEU A 116 23.46 -9.99 -12.86
N TYR A 117 22.19 -9.94 -12.42
CA TYR A 117 21.10 -9.19 -13.04
C TYR A 117 20.70 -9.65 -14.45
N GLU A 118 21.17 -10.81 -14.90
CA GLU A 118 20.76 -11.40 -16.17
C GLU A 118 19.37 -12.02 -16.01
N SER A 119 18.45 -11.68 -16.91
CA SER A 119 17.09 -12.22 -16.92
C SER A 119 17.05 -13.67 -17.41
N SER A 120 15.86 -14.26 -17.44
CA SER A 120 15.63 -15.57 -18.08
C SER A 120 15.94 -15.61 -19.60
N VAL A 121 16.20 -14.45 -20.21
CA VAL A 121 16.61 -14.33 -21.61
C VAL A 121 18.13 -14.10 -21.64
N PRO A 122 18.92 -15.03 -22.19
CA PRO A 122 20.38 -14.89 -22.26
C PRO A 122 20.79 -13.60 -22.98
N GLY A 123 21.75 -12.89 -22.41
CA GLY A 123 22.25 -11.60 -22.90
C GLY A 123 21.37 -10.39 -22.56
N LEU A 124 20.22 -10.59 -21.89
CA LEU A 124 19.34 -9.51 -21.44
C LEU A 124 19.49 -9.30 -19.93
N TYR A 125 20.10 -8.19 -19.56
CA TYR A 125 20.30 -7.74 -18.18
C TYR A 125 19.24 -6.72 -17.77
N VAL A 126 18.68 -6.87 -16.57
CA VAL A 126 17.65 -5.98 -16.03
C VAL A 126 18.16 -5.37 -14.73
N ILE A 127 18.30 -4.04 -14.71
CA ILE A 127 18.77 -3.27 -13.56
C ILE A 127 17.74 -2.21 -13.13
N GLY A 128 17.94 -1.61 -11.96
CA GLY A 128 17.09 -0.58 -11.38
C GLY A 128 16.01 -1.14 -10.46
N ALA A 129 14.84 -0.48 -10.43
CA ALA A 129 13.77 -0.83 -9.49
C ALA A 129 13.24 -2.25 -9.71
N ALA A 130 13.23 -2.73 -10.97
CA ALA A 130 12.83 -4.09 -11.28
C ALA A 130 13.78 -5.16 -10.75
N ALA A 131 15.01 -4.80 -10.40
CA ALA A 131 16.05 -5.68 -9.89
C ALA A 131 16.22 -5.57 -8.37
N GLY A 132 15.19 -5.10 -7.65
CA GLY A 132 15.21 -5.04 -6.20
C GLY A 132 15.49 -3.66 -5.59
N TYR A 133 16.04 -2.69 -6.32
CA TYR A 133 16.51 -1.44 -5.69
C TYR A 133 15.85 -0.20 -6.25
N ASN A 134 15.08 0.49 -5.40
CA ASN A 134 14.32 1.68 -5.79
C ASN A 134 15.15 2.99 -5.75
N LEU A 135 16.42 2.93 -5.35
CA LEU A 135 17.30 4.10 -5.27
C LEU A 135 18.14 4.23 -6.54
N ILE A 136 18.20 5.45 -7.10
CA ILE A 136 18.99 5.77 -8.30
C ILE A 136 20.44 5.33 -8.14
N LYS A 137 21.05 5.59 -6.97
CA LYS A 137 22.43 5.19 -6.65
C LYS A 137 22.62 3.67 -6.78
N GLN A 138 21.66 2.88 -6.32
CA GLN A 138 21.75 1.43 -6.44
C GLN A 138 21.62 0.97 -7.89
N GLY A 139 20.71 1.56 -8.66
CA GLY A 139 20.63 1.28 -10.10
C GLY A 139 21.92 1.59 -10.86
N MET A 140 22.70 2.59 -10.43
CA MET A 140 24.03 2.87 -10.99
C MET A 140 25.05 1.80 -10.60
N ASN A 141 25.08 1.39 -9.34
CA ASN A 141 25.96 0.31 -8.86
C ASN A 141 25.67 -1.01 -9.59
N GLN A 142 24.40 -1.35 -9.78
CA GLN A 142 24.00 -2.54 -10.55
C GLN A 142 24.48 -2.46 -12.00
N GLY A 143 24.37 -1.28 -12.64
CA GLY A 143 24.89 -1.08 -13.99
C GLY A 143 26.40 -1.28 -14.06
N TYR A 144 27.14 -0.78 -13.06
CA TYR A 144 28.58 -1.00 -12.94
C TYR A 144 28.91 -2.49 -12.74
N GLU A 145 28.20 -3.19 -11.86
CA GLU A 145 28.34 -4.63 -11.62
C GLU A 145 28.11 -5.45 -12.88
N VAL A 146 27.05 -5.16 -13.64
CA VAL A 146 26.78 -5.80 -14.95
C VAL A 146 27.93 -5.57 -15.92
N VAL A 147 28.45 -4.35 -16.02
CA VAL A 147 29.56 -4.03 -16.95
C VAL A 147 30.84 -4.75 -16.55
N GLU A 148 31.23 -4.73 -15.28
CA GLU A 148 32.42 -5.44 -14.81
C GLU A 148 32.30 -6.96 -14.99
N HIS A 149 31.10 -7.51 -14.76
CA HIS A 149 30.81 -8.92 -15.04
C HIS A 149 30.97 -9.26 -16.53
N ILE A 150 30.41 -8.44 -17.44
CA ILE A 150 30.56 -8.62 -18.89
C ILE A 150 32.04 -8.58 -19.31
N LEU A 151 32.87 -7.79 -18.61
CA LEU A 151 34.31 -7.74 -18.81
C LEU A 151 35.08 -8.91 -18.18
N GLY A 152 34.39 -9.86 -17.54
CA GLY A 152 34.97 -11.02 -16.88
C GLY A 152 35.65 -10.71 -15.54
N ARG A 153 35.37 -9.54 -14.94
CA ARG A 153 35.94 -9.15 -13.65
C ARG A 153 35.01 -9.54 -12.52
N GLN A 154 35.57 -10.04 -11.43
CA GLN A 154 34.84 -10.29 -10.19
C GLN A 154 34.97 -9.07 -9.29
N ILE A 155 33.83 -8.50 -8.90
CA ILE A 155 33.76 -7.40 -7.94
C ILE A 155 32.83 -7.76 -6.79
N GLU A 156 33.09 -7.18 -5.62
CA GLU A 156 32.19 -7.29 -4.49
C GLU A 156 30.91 -6.49 -4.77
N PRO A 157 29.70 -7.07 -4.59
CA PRO A 157 28.45 -6.35 -4.77
C PRO A 157 28.37 -5.11 -3.86
N ALA A 158 27.85 -4.00 -4.36
CA ALA A 158 27.86 -2.72 -3.63
C ALA A 158 27.06 -2.75 -2.30
N GLU A 159 26.15 -3.70 -2.17
CA GLU A 159 25.39 -3.95 -0.94
C GLU A 159 26.12 -4.76 0.13
N GLU A 160 27.17 -5.49 -0.23
CA GLU A 160 27.88 -6.42 0.65
C GLU A 160 28.45 -5.72 1.89
N PRO A 161 29.10 -4.52 1.80
CA PRO A 161 29.55 -3.80 2.98
C PRO A 161 28.41 -3.36 3.91
N LEU A 162 27.24 -3.02 3.34
CA LEU A 162 26.06 -2.58 4.10
C LEU A 162 25.48 -3.73 4.91
N LEU A 163 25.38 -4.92 4.31
CA LEU A 163 24.93 -6.12 4.99
C LEU A 163 25.92 -6.58 6.05
N ARG A 164 27.23 -6.54 5.75
CA ARG A 164 28.27 -6.90 6.71
C ARG A 164 28.21 -6.04 7.98
N GLU A 165 28.04 -4.73 7.82
CA GLU A 165 27.90 -3.80 8.94
C GLU A 165 26.58 -4.03 9.70
N LYS A 166 25.46 -4.18 9.00
CA LYS A 166 24.15 -4.40 9.63
C LYS A 166 24.10 -5.71 10.43
N LEU A 167 24.71 -6.77 9.90
CA LEU A 167 24.70 -8.11 10.48
C LEU A 167 25.94 -8.41 11.33
N LYS A 168 26.75 -7.40 11.69
CA LYS A 168 28.02 -7.58 12.43
C LYS A 168 27.87 -8.20 13.83
N PHE A 169 26.64 -8.26 14.35
CA PHE A 169 26.32 -8.90 15.62
C PHE A 169 26.25 -10.44 15.50
N LEU A 170 26.30 -10.98 14.29
CA LEU A 170 26.45 -12.41 14.01
C LEU A 170 27.88 -12.69 13.56
N GLU A 171 28.39 -13.87 13.90
CA GLU A 171 29.72 -14.33 13.47
C GLU A 171 29.71 -14.83 12.01
N GLY A 172 30.89 -14.94 11.41
CA GLY A 172 31.06 -15.44 10.04
C GLY A 172 30.93 -14.38 8.93
N SER A 173 31.03 -14.86 7.70
CA SER A 173 30.81 -14.13 6.46
C SER A 173 29.35 -13.72 6.30
N THR A 174 29.05 -12.75 5.42
CA THR A 174 27.67 -12.35 5.14
C THR A 174 26.81 -13.53 4.70
N THR A 175 27.34 -14.41 3.85
CA THR A 175 26.62 -15.62 3.40
C THR A 175 26.25 -16.53 4.57
N GLU A 176 27.19 -16.80 5.48
CA GLU A 176 26.93 -17.64 6.67
C GLU A 176 25.89 -17.00 7.59
N ARG A 177 25.92 -15.67 7.74
CA ARG A 177 24.92 -14.92 8.52
C ARG A 177 23.53 -14.97 7.90
N LEU A 178 23.43 -14.87 6.57
CA LEU A 178 22.17 -15.02 5.83
C LEU A 178 21.60 -16.42 6.00
N ASP A 179 22.44 -17.44 5.84
CA ASP A 179 22.06 -18.85 6.02
C ASP A 179 21.59 -19.12 7.45
N TYR A 180 22.23 -18.52 8.46
CA TYR A 180 21.80 -18.59 9.86
C TYR A 180 20.40 -17.99 10.08
N ILE A 181 20.13 -16.82 9.49
CA ILE A 181 18.81 -16.15 9.58
C ILE A 181 17.74 -17.02 8.91
N ALA A 182 17.98 -17.49 7.69
CA ALA A 182 17.03 -18.31 6.93
C ALA A 182 16.70 -19.63 7.64
N ARG A 183 17.69 -20.26 8.29
CA ARG A 183 17.47 -21.49 9.09
C ARG A 183 16.75 -21.22 10.41
N THR A 184 16.95 -20.05 11.00
CA THR A 184 16.34 -19.71 12.30
C THR A 184 14.87 -19.30 12.14
N ILE A 185 14.52 -18.61 11.05
CA ILE A 185 13.18 -18.07 10.82
C ILE A 185 12.46 -18.93 9.78
N PRO A 186 11.45 -19.77 10.15
CA PRO A 186 10.75 -20.65 9.20
C PRO A 186 10.12 -19.90 8.02
N LEU A 187 9.64 -18.67 8.25
CA LEU A 187 9.11 -17.77 7.22
C LEU A 187 10.12 -17.52 6.07
N LEU A 188 11.42 -17.59 6.34
CA LEU A 188 12.49 -17.30 5.40
C LEU A 188 13.23 -18.54 4.90
N ALA A 189 12.81 -19.75 5.31
CA ALA A 189 13.56 -20.99 5.06
C ALA A 189 13.70 -21.33 3.57
N GLU A 190 12.69 -21.01 2.76
CA GLU A 190 12.66 -21.28 1.32
C GLU A 190 12.96 -20.04 0.46
N VAL A 191 13.38 -18.93 1.08
CA VAL A 191 13.64 -17.68 0.36
C VAL A 191 14.99 -17.75 -0.35
N GLN A 192 15.03 -17.30 -1.61
CA GLN A 192 16.28 -17.22 -2.36
C GLN A 192 17.22 -16.16 -1.75
N LYS A 193 18.53 -16.33 -1.97
CA LYS A 193 19.55 -15.45 -1.36
C LYS A 193 19.36 -13.98 -1.74
N GLN A 194 19.07 -13.69 -3.01
CA GLN A 194 18.97 -12.30 -3.48
C GLN A 194 17.77 -11.54 -2.89
N PRO A 195 16.52 -12.09 -2.90
CA PRO A 195 15.40 -11.49 -2.17
C PRO A 195 15.62 -11.35 -0.66
N LEU A 196 16.32 -12.31 -0.03
CA LEU A 196 16.68 -12.21 1.39
C LEU A 196 17.64 -11.05 1.67
N ARG A 197 18.64 -10.85 0.81
CA ARG A 197 19.58 -9.71 0.90
C ARG A 197 18.83 -8.38 0.78
N GLU A 198 17.95 -8.26 -0.20
CA GLU A 198 17.13 -7.07 -0.41
C GLU A 198 16.23 -6.76 0.79
N LEU A 199 15.61 -7.80 1.37
CA LEU A 199 14.77 -7.69 2.56
C LEU A 199 15.58 -7.15 3.74
N LEU A 200 16.75 -7.72 4.00
CA LEU A 200 17.58 -7.37 5.17
C LEU A 200 18.22 -5.98 5.04
N LEU A 201 18.48 -5.51 3.82
CA LEU A 201 18.87 -4.11 3.61
C LEU A 201 17.78 -3.13 4.03
N GLN A 202 16.51 -3.50 3.88
CA GLN A 202 15.35 -2.70 4.31
C GLN A 202 14.93 -2.95 5.76
N ALA A 203 15.37 -4.06 6.36
CA ALA A 203 15.05 -4.41 7.74
C ALA A 203 15.86 -3.60 8.76
N THR A 204 15.29 -3.33 9.93
CA THR A 204 15.97 -2.76 11.09
C THR A 204 16.24 -3.84 12.12
N VAL A 205 17.46 -3.90 12.63
CA VAL A 205 17.85 -4.84 13.69
C VAL A 205 17.68 -4.17 15.03
N HIS A 206 16.80 -4.72 15.87
CA HIS A 206 16.59 -4.28 17.24
C HIS A 206 17.24 -5.24 18.22
N ARG A 207 18.05 -4.73 19.14
CA ARG A 207 18.59 -5.50 20.28
C ARG A 207 18.11 -4.82 21.54
N VAL A 208 17.11 -5.41 22.18
CA VAL A 208 16.32 -4.74 23.22
C VAL A 208 16.36 -5.51 24.53
N PRO A 209 16.32 -4.82 25.69
CA PRO A 209 16.35 -5.45 27.01
C PRO A 209 15.00 -6.11 27.36
N PRO A 210 14.91 -6.87 28.47
CA PRO A 210 13.65 -7.34 29.03
C PRO A 210 12.68 -6.19 29.35
N GLY A 211 11.38 -6.42 29.20
CA GLY A 211 10.31 -5.44 29.49
C GLY A 211 10.19 -4.32 28.46
N HIS A 212 10.89 -4.39 27.33
CA HIS A 212 10.81 -3.41 26.27
C HIS A 212 9.50 -3.58 25.49
N VAL A 213 8.68 -2.54 25.45
CA VAL A 213 7.45 -2.50 24.64
C VAL A 213 7.83 -2.25 23.18
N VAL A 214 7.64 -3.28 22.34
CA VAL A 214 7.92 -3.20 20.90
C VAL A 214 6.89 -2.33 20.19
N PHE A 215 5.61 -2.55 20.49
CA PHE A 215 4.50 -1.66 20.11
C PHE A 215 3.30 -1.92 21.03
N ARG A 216 2.37 -0.96 21.06
CA ARG A 216 1.13 -1.03 21.83
C ARG A 216 -0.05 -1.40 20.95
N GLU A 217 -1.06 -1.99 21.55
CA GLU A 217 -2.36 -2.16 20.92
C GLU A 217 -2.88 -0.80 20.41
N ASN A 218 -3.54 -0.83 19.26
CA ASN A 218 -4.05 0.35 18.53
C ASN A 218 -2.99 1.27 17.91
N ASP A 219 -1.69 0.95 18.01
CA ASP A 219 -0.67 1.66 17.25
C ASP A 219 -0.92 1.53 15.74
N PHE A 220 -0.64 2.59 15.00
CA PHE A 220 -0.82 2.67 13.54
C PHE A 220 0.34 2.05 12.73
N THR A 221 1.28 1.39 13.39
CA THR A 221 2.42 0.76 12.73
C THR A 221 2.02 -0.55 12.05
N ASP A 222 2.67 -0.88 10.94
CA ASP A 222 2.33 -2.05 10.12
C ASP A 222 3.55 -2.89 9.69
N SER A 223 4.72 -2.64 10.28
CA SER A 223 5.91 -3.49 10.16
C SER A 223 5.67 -4.90 10.73
N LEU A 224 6.36 -5.89 10.20
CA LEU A 224 6.42 -7.25 10.77
C LEU A 224 7.76 -7.46 11.48
N TYR A 225 7.72 -8.13 12.62
CA TYR A 225 8.90 -8.43 13.42
C TYR A 225 9.16 -9.93 13.43
N MET A 226 10.41 -10.33 13.20
CA MET A 226 10.86 -11.72 13.31
C MET A 226 11.79 -11.86 14.51
N ILE A 227 11.60 -12.89 15.32
CA ILE A 227 12.35 -13.12 16.54
C ILE A 227 13.58 -13.95 16.20
N LEU A 228 14.72 -13.30 16.01
CA LEU A 228 15.98 -13.97 15.73
C LEU A 228 16.56 -14.63 16.98
N ASP A 229 16.36 -13.99 18.14
CA ASP A 229 16.73 -14.51 19.46
C ASP A 229 15.84 -13.89 20.56
N GLY A 230 15.63 -14.63 21.66
CA GLY A 230 14.77 -14.23 22.77
C GLY A 230 13.30 -14.65 22.63
N GLU A 231 12.45 -14.08 23.48
CA GLU A 231 11.01 -14.33 23.55
C GLU A 231 10.24 -13.02 23.79
N VAL A 232 9.02 -12.94 23.27
CA VAL A 232 8.09 -11.83 23.48
C VAL A 232 6.75 -12.36 23.97
N GLU A 233 6.03 -11.53 24.70
CA GLU A 233 4.66 -11.78 25.12
C GLU A 233 3.70 -10.80 24.43
N ILE A 234 2.50 -11.28 24.11
CA ILE A 234 1.43 -10.51 23.49
C ILE A 234 0.24 -10.46 24.43
N GLU A 235 -0.15 -9.24 24.81
CA GLU A 235 -1.31 -8.93 25.64
C GLU A 235 -2.41 -8.33 24.76
N PHE A 236 -3.66 -8.75 24.97
CA PHE A 236 -4.82 -8.25 24.23
C PHE A 236 -5.80 -7.62 25.21
N SER A 237 -6.31 -6.41 24.94
CA SER A 237 -7.23 -5.71 25.85
C SER A 237 -8.54 -6.47 26.14
N LEU A 238 -8.91 -7.43 25.28
CA LEU A 238 -10.11 -8.28 25.45
C LEU A 238 -9.83 -9.61 26.18
N GLN A 239 -8.65 -9.78 26.77
CA GLN A 239 -8.32 -10.97 27.57
C GLN A 239 -9.26 -11.11 28.78
N LEU A 240 -9.72 -12.33 29.00
CA LEU A 240 -10.51 -12.64 30.19
C LEU A 240 -9.63 -12.63 31.45
N PRO A 241 -10.18 -12.30 32.63
CA PRO A 241 -9.44 -12.38 33.88
C PRO A 241 -8.83 -13.77 34.08
N GLY A 242 -7.49 -13.86 34.12
CA GLY A 242 -6.75 -15.12 34.30
C GLY A 242 -6.22 -15.78 33.02
N GLU A 243 -6.51 -15.25 31.83
CA GLU A 243 -5.84 -15.68 30.60
C GLU A 243 -4.36 -15.28 30.61
N ARG A 244 -3.48 -16.20 30.21
CA ARG A 244 -2.04 -15.92 30.09
C ARG A 244 -1.76 -15.20 28.77
N PRO A 245 -0.77 -14.30 28.72
CA PRO A 245 -0.34 -13.69 27.47
C PRO A 245 0.21 -14.75 26.51
N LEU A 246 0.02 -14.51 25.20
CA LEU A 246 0.57 -15.38 24.16
C LEU A 246 2.09 -15.15 24.10
N VAL A 247 2.88 -16.19 24.34
CA VAL A 247 4.34 -16.11 24.28
C VAL A 247 4.83 -16.63 22.93
N LEU A 248 5.58 -15.80 22.21
CA LEU A 248 6.27 -16.17 20.97
C LEU A 248 7.77 -16.24 21.21
N LYS A 249 8.39 -17.29 20.68
CA LYS A 249 9.81 -17.60 20.89
C LYS A 249 10.63 -17.39 19.63
N ARG A 250 11.95 -17.52 19.76
CA ARG A 250 12.89 -17.59 18.64
C ARG A 250 12.34 -18.41 17.47
N GLY A 251 12.45 -17.83 16.27
CA GLY A 251 11.92 -18.38 15.03
C GLY A 251 10.52 -17.86 14.68
N ALA A 252 9.70 -17.49 15.66
CA ALA A 252 8.39 -16.93 15.41
C ALA A 252 8.46 -15.48 14.90
N PHE A 253 7.33 -14.99 14.40
CA PHE A 253 7.15 -13.61 13.96
C PHE A 253 5.79 -13.08 14.42
N PHE A 254 5.65 -11.76 14.45
CA PHE A 254 4.44 -11.04 14.85
C PHE A 254 4.26 -9.73 14.09
N GLY A 255 3.05 -9.17 14.17
CA GLY A 255 2.67 -7.93 13.50
C GLY A 255 2.09 -8.11 12.09
N GLU A 256 2.00 -9.36 11.62
CA GLU A 256 1.39 -9.75 10.35
C GLU A 256 -0.07 -9.35 10.24
N MET A 257 -0.80 -9.33 11.35
CA MET A 257 -2.21 -8.94 11.38
C MET A 257 -2.39 -7.53 10.82
N SER A 258 -1.62 -6.57 11.33
CA SER A 258 -1.64 -5.18 10.88
C SER A 258 -1.04 -5.01 9.48
N LEU A 259 0.05 -5.72 9.18
CA LEU A 259 0.71 -5.68 7.88
C LEU A 259 -0.23 -6.09 6.74
N LEU A 260 -0.96 -7.19 6.93
CA LEU A 260 -1.82 -7.80 5.91
C LEU A 260 -3.21 -7.15 5.86
N SER A 261 -3.81 -6.85 7.00
CA SER A 261 -5.14 -6.23 7.05
C SER A 261 -5.12 -4.73 6.83
N GLY A 262 -3.99 -4.07 7.10
CA GLY A 262 -3.89 -2.60 7.17
C GLY A 262 -4.54 -1.99 8.41
N ARG A 263 -4.99 -2.80 9.38
CA ARG A 263 -5.54 -2.33 10.66
C ARG A 263 -4.44 -2.02 11.66
N ARG A 264 -4.77 -1.26 12.70
CA ARG A 264 -3.88 -1.04 13.86
C ARG A 264 -3.44 -2.34 14.53
N ARG A 265 -2.43 -2.25 15.39
CA ARG A 265 -1.95 -3.35 16.22
C ARG A 265 -3.07 -3.94 17.07
N SER A 266 -3.25 -5.25 17.00
CA SER A 266 -4.31 -5.97 17.69
C SER A 266 -4.00 -6.28 19.15
N GLY A 267 -2.76 -6.10 19.60
CA GLY A 267 -2.32 -6.34 20.96
C GLY A 267 -1.01 -5.60 21.25
N THR A 268 -0.66 -5.52 22.52
CA THR A 268 0.61 -4.95 22.99
C THR A 268 1.66 -6.05 23.02
N VAL A 269 2.85 -5.78 22.48
CA VAL A 269 3.96 -6.74 22.47
C VAL A 269 5.10 -6.23 23.32
N THR A 270 5.53 -7.05 24.28
CA THR A 270 6.62 -6.74 25.21
C THR A 270 7.65 -7.87 25.21
N THR A 271 8.93 -7.55 25.36
CA THR A 271 9.98 -8.56 25.49
C THR A 271 9.99 -9.19 26.88
N VAL A 272 10.10 -10.52 26.95
CA VAL A 272 10.19 -11.24 28.24
C VAL A 272 11.62 -11.20 28.79
N GLY A 273 12.58 -11.45 27.91
CA GLY A 273 14.02 -11.35 28.17
C GLY A 273 14.68 -10.37 27.20
N SER A 274 16.02 -10.36 27.16
CA SER A 274 16.72 -9.68 26.06
C SER A 274 16.35 -10.36 24.74
N ALA A 275 16.06 -9.57 23.70
CA ALA A 275 15.63 -10.10 22.41
C ALA A 275 16.34 -9.40 21.25
N THR A 276 16.57 -10.15 20.17
CA THR A 276 17.02 -9.62 18.88
C THR A 276 15.89 -9.78 17.86
N LEU A 277 15.35 -8.65 17.40
CA LEU A 277 14.21 -8.61 16.49
C LEU A 277 14.63 -8.02 15.14
N LEU A 278 14.15 -8.62 14.06
CA LEU A 278 14.24 -8.06 12.71
C LEU A 278 12.91 -7.38 12.38
N GLU A 279 12.88 -6.06 12.36
CA GLU A 279 11.73 -5.29 11.89
C GLU A 279 11.79 -5.11 10.38
N VAL A 280 10.75 -5.57 9.68
CA VAL A 280 10.60 -5.45 8.24
C VAL A 280 9.44 -4.52 7.91
N PRO A 281 9.67 -3.40 7.21
CA PRO A 281 8.61 -2.50 6.78
C PRO A 281 7.58 -3.20 5.87
N ARG A 282 6.31 -2.83 5.97
CA ARG A 282 5.22 -3.42 5.17
C ARG A 282 5.52 -3.50 3.68
N LYS A 283 6.05 -2.43 3.09
CA LYS A 283 6.39 -2.38 1.67
C LYS A 283 7.42 -3.44 1.27
N ALA A 284 8.45 -3.65 2.09
CA ALA A 284 9.48 -4.67 1.86
C ALA A 284 8.89 -6.08 1.98
N MET A 285 8.02 -6.31 2.97
CA MET A 285 7.36 -7.60 3.17
C MET A 285 6.37 -7.94 2.04
N LEU A 286 5.52 -6.99 1.63
CA LEU A 286 4.58 -7.19 0.51
C LEU A 286 5.34 -7.47 -0.78
N ARG A 287 6.47 -6.79 -0.99
CA ARG A 287 7.35 -7.05 -2.13
C ARG A 287 7.92 -8.46 -2.05
N LEU A 288 8.41 -8.90 -0.90
CA LEU A 288 8.90 -10.27 -0.73
C LEU A 288 7.79 -11.29 -1.03
N MET A 289 6.57 -11.09 -0.51
CA MET A 289 5.43 -11.98 -0.79
C MET A 289 5.06 -12.06 -2.27
N ALA A 290 5.15 -10.95 -3.00
CA ALA A 290 4.87 -10.93 -4.44
C ALA A 290 5.89 -11.75 -5.25
N ASN A 291 7.13 -11.83 -4.75
CA ASN A 291 8.26 -12.49 -5.41
C ASN A 291 8.53 -13.91 -4.91
N GLU A 292 8.13 -14.23 -3.68
CA GLU A 292 8.36 -15.52 -3.04
C GLU A 292 7.03 -16.17 -2.67
N PRO A 293 6.44 -16.99 -3.55
CA PRO A 293 5.19 -17.69 -3.28
C PRO A 293 5.19 -18.52 -1.97
N PRO A 294 6.29 -19.19 -1.55
CA PRO A 294 6.34 -19.88 -0.26
C PRO A 294 6.11 -18.94 0.92
N VAL A 295 6.76 -17.76 0.92
CA VAL A 295 6.58 -16.71 1.94
C VAL A 295 5.13 -16.25 2.00
N LYS A 296 4.53 -15.99 0.82
CA LYS A 296 3.12 -15.58 0.73
C LYS A 296 2.20 -16.63 1.38
N ARG A 297 2.35 -17.90 0.99
CA ARG A 297 1.53 -19.00 1.52
C ARG A 297 1.67 -19.11 3.03
N PHE A 298 2.91 -19.13 3.52
CA PHE A 298 3.18 -19.28 4.95
C PHE A 298 2.59 -18.12 5.79
N LEU A 299 2.70 -16.87 5.31
CA LEU A 299 2.07 -15.72 5.96
C LEU A 299 0.55 -15.76 5.88
N ASP A 300 -0.01 -16.11 4.72
CA ASP A 300 -1.46 -16.23 4.54
C ASP A 300 -2.03 -17.28 5.50
N GLU A 301 -1.45 -18.49 5.53
CA GLU A 301 -1.87 -19.58 6.40
C GLU A 301 -1.74 -19.20 7.89
N THR A 302 -0.61 -18.60 8.28
CA THR A 302 -0.42 -18.17 9.67
C THR A 302 -1.41 -17.08 10.07
N PHE A 303 -1.68 -16.11 9.18
CA PHE A 303 -2.68 -15.07 9.41
C PHE A 303 -4.08 -15.67 9.59
N ILE A 304 -4.46 -16.62 8.73
CA ILE A 304 -5.77 -17.27 8.80
C ILE A 304 -5.89 -18.09 10.09
N ALA A 305 -4.89 -18.92 10.40
CA ALA A 305 -4.89 -19.73 11.62
C ALA A 305 -5.01 -18.86 12.87
N ARG A 306 -4.18 -17.82 13.00
CA ARG A 306 -4.24 -16.87 14.14
C ARG A 306 -5.57 -16.13 14.21
N THR A 307 -6.13 -15.72 13.07
CA THR A 307 -7.42 -15.04 13.05
C THR A 307 -8.55 -15.97 13.48
N ILE A 308 -8.55 -17.23 13.03
CA ILE A 308 -9.50 -18.26 13.44
C ILE A 308 -9.40 -18.50 14.94
N THR A 309 -8.19 -18.74 15.46
CA THR A 309 -7.95 -18.93 16.91
C THR A 309 -8.41 -17.72 17.73
N HIS A 310 -8.15 -16.50 17.25
CA HIS A 310 -8.56 -15.28 17.95
C HIS A 310 -10.08 -15.05 17.91
N LEU A 311 -10.73 -15.27 16.76
CA LEU A 311 -12.18 -15.11 16.62
C LEU A 311 -12.96 -16.17 17.38
N PHE A 312 -12.41 -17.38 17.46
CA PHE A 312 -13.06 -18.57 17.97
C PHE A 312 -12.22 -19.21 19.07
N ARG A 313 -12.04 -18.48 20.18
CA ARG A 313 -11.14 -18.72 21.35
C ARG A 313 -10.93 -20.16 21.85
N ASP A 314 -11.72 -21.14 21.42
CA ASP A 314 -11.65 -22.55 21.80
C ASP A 314 -11.09 -23.49 20.70
N ILE A 315 -10.69 -22.95 19.54
CA ILE A 315 -10.12 -23.76 18.46
C ILE A 315 -8.63 -24.04 18.74
N ASP A 316 -8.25 -25.32 18.74
CA ASP A 316 -6.85 -25.73 18.85
C ASP A 316 -6.01 -25.28 17.66
N GLU A 317 -4.76 -24.91 17.92
CA GLU A 317 -3.86 -24.30 16.92
C GLU A 317 -3.61 -25.22 15.72
N ASP A 318 -3.53 -26.53 15.94
CA ASP A 318 -3.27 -27.51 14.88
C ASP A 318 -4.47 -27.62 13.93
N PHE A 319 -5.69 -27.62 14.46
CA PHE A 319 -6.89 -27.57 13.62
C PHE A 319 -7.06 -26.22 12.92
N ALA A 320 -6.71 -25.10 13.56
CA ALA A 320 -6.71 -23.80 12.91
C ALA A 320 -5.74 -23.76 11.72
N LYS A 321 -4.57 -24.40 11.84
CA LYS A 321 -3.63 -24.58 10.72
C LYS A 321 -4.19 -25.47 9.63
N GLU A 322 -4.87 -26.56 9.98
CA GLU A 322 -5.54 -27.44 9.01
C GLU A 322 -6.60 -26.68 8.20
N LEU A 323 -7.45 -25.91 8.87
CA LEU A 323 -8.43 -25.05 8.21
C LEU A 323 -7.77 -23.98 7.35
N ALA A 324 -6.70 -23.36 7.83
CA ALA A 324 -5.96 -22.34 7.10
C ALA A 324 -5.39 -22.87 5.78
N HIS A 325 -4.90 -24.11 5.77
CA HIS A 325 -4.37 -24.76 4.56
C HIS A 325 -5.46 -25.05 3.51
N ARG A 326 -6.70 -25.27 3.94
CA ARG A 326 -7.85 -25.52 3.06
C ARG A 326 -8.59 -24.24 2.63
N ALA A 327 -8.36 -23.14 3.34
CA ALA A 327 -9.02 -21.87 3.09
C ALA A 327 -8.59 -21.26 1.75
N GLU A 328 -9.54 -20.61 1.07
CA GLU A 328 -9.27 -19.90 -0.19
C GLU A 328 -9.26 -18.39 0.04
N SER A 329 -8.35 -17.66 -0.61
CA SER A 329 -8.39 -16.19 -0.62
C SER A 329 -8.98 -15.67 -1.93
N LYS A 330 -9.94 -14.74 -1.88
CA LYS A 330 -10.48 -14.03 -3.05
C LYS A 330 -10.42 -12.52 -2.88
N SER A 331 -10.15 -11.83 -3.99
CA SER A 331 -10.11 -10.37 -4.06
C SER A 331 -11.27 -9.83 -4.87
N PHE A 332 -11.88 -8.75 -4.39
CA PHE A 332 -13.01 -8.05 -4.98
C PHE A 332 -12.67 -6.57 -5.18
N LYS A 333 -13.08 -5.99 -6.31
CA LYS A 333 -12.98 -4.55 -6.59
C LYS A 333 -14.10 -3.78 -5.88
N LYS A 334 -13.95 -2.45 -5.74
CA LYS A 334 -15.05 -1.58 -5.27
C LYS A 334 -16.30 -1.79 -6.13
N GLY A 335 -17.44 -2.01 -5.50
CA GLY A 335 -18.74 -2.25 -6.13
C GLY A 335 -18.99 -3.69 -6.57
N GLU A 336 -18.00 -4.58 -6.45
CA GLU A 336 -18.15 -5.98 -6.84
C GLU A 336 -18.99 -6.75 -5.80
N VAL A 337 -19.98 -7.51 -6.29
CA VAL A 337 -20.88 -8.31 -5.46
C VAL A 337 -20.20 -9.62 -5.08
N ILE A 338 -20.14 -9.91 -3.78
CA ILE A 338 -19.55 -11.15 -3.25
C ILE A 338 -20.55 -12.30 -3.33
N PHE A 339 -21.79 -12.06 -2.91
CA PHE A 339 -22.96 -12.93 -3.13
C PHE A 339 -24.23 -12.10 -3.05
N LYS A 340 -25.33 -12.61 -3.63
CA LYS A 340 -26.64 -11.97 -3.65
C LYS A 340 -27.59 -12.61 -2.65
N GLU A 341 -28.57 -11.82 -2.19
CA GLU A 341 -29.74 -12.32 -1.48
C GLU A 341 -30.42 -13.44 -2.27
N GLY A 342 -30.73 -14.55 -1.60
CA GLY A 342 -31.37 -15.73 -2.19
C GLY A 342 -30.40 -16.76 -2.77
N ASP A 343 -29.12 -16.44 -2.96
CA ASP A 343 -28.09 -17.40 -3.37
C ASP A 343 -27.96 -18.53 -2.34
N VAL A 344 -27.46 -19.69 -2.74
CA VAL A 344 -27.20 -20.79 -1.81
C VAL A 344 -25.98 -20.47 -0.93
N GLY A 345 -26.09 -20.72 0.37
CA GLY A 345 -25.01 -20.61 1.34
C GLY A 345 -23.98 -21.73 1.18
N ASP A 346 -22.84 -21.42 0.57
CA ASP A 346 -21.77 -22.36 0.23
C ASP A 346 -20.45 -22.12 1.00
N ALA A 347 -20.31 -20.96 1.62
CA ALA A 347 -19.09 -20.55 2.32
C ALA A 347 -19.32 -19.49 3.42
N PHE A 348 -18.39 -19.48 4.37
CA PHE A 348 -18.20 -18.47 5.40
C PHE A 348 -17.04 -17.55 4.96
N TYR A 349 -17.16 -16.24 5.22
CA TYR A 349 -16.19 -15.25 4.75
C TYR A 349 -15.62 -14.44 5.90
N LEU A 350 -14.29 -14.41 5.99
CA LEU A 350 -13.52 -13.54 6.87
C LEU A 350 -12.90 -12.42 6.04
N ILE A 351 -13.09 -11.17 6.45
CA ILE A 351 -12.53 -10.02 5.72
C ILE A 351 -11.08 -9.85 6.15
N ARG A 352 -10.14 -10.13 5.26
CA ARG A 352 -8.71 -9.95 5.51
C ARG A 352 -8.34 -8.48 5.44
N SER A 353 -8.69 -7.82 4.34
CA SER A 353 -8.42 -6.40 4.08
C SER A 353 -9.59 -5.77 3.33
N GLY A 354 -9.77 -4.46 3.48
CA GLY A 354 -10.89 -3.75 2.84
C GLY A 354 -12.15 -3.68 3.70
N SER A 355 -13.31 -3.54 3.06
CA SER A 355 -14.60 -3.54 3.74
C SER A 355 -15.75 -3.84 2.78
N VAL A 356 -16.85 -4.33 3.34
CA VAL A 356 -18.06 -4.69 2.59
C VAL A 356 -19.30 -4.06 3.20
N LYS A 357 -20.34 -3.89 2.40
CA LYS A 357 -21.68 -3.51 2.83
C LYS A 357 -22.65 -4.67 2.62
N LEU A 358 -23.51 -4.90 3.61
CA LEU A 358 -24.64 -5.82 3.56
C LEU A 358 -25.89 -5.03 3.21
N THR A 359 -26.56 -5.45 2.15
CA THR A 359 -27.70 -4.76 1.55
C THR A 359 -28.88 -5.71 1.42
N LYS A 360 -30.10 -5.17 1.52
CA LYS A 360 -31.32 -5.94 1.33
C LYS A 360 -32.25 -5.23 0.37
N ARG A 361 -32.97 -5.99 -0.45
CA ARG A 361 -33.92 -5.39 -1.40
C ARG A 361 -35.11 -4.80 -0.63
N GLY A 362 -35.25 -3.48 -0.65
CA GLY A 362 -36.45 -2.77 -0.18
C GLY A 362 -37.54 -2.72 -1.25
N ARG A 363 -38.70 -2.12 -0.93
CA ARG A 363 -39.84 -1.98 -1.87
C ARG A 363 -39.54 -1.07 -3.07
N ALA A 364 -38.65 -0.08 -2.92
CA ALA A 364 -38.34 0.92 -3.96
C ALA A 364 -36.83 1.06 -4.27
N ARG A 365 -35.94 0.73 -3.33
CA ARG A 365 -34.48 0.79 -3.49
C ARG A 365 -33.79 -0.29 -2.65
N GLU A 366 -32.52 -0.57 -2.95
CA GLU A 366 -31.66 -1.33 -2.03
C GLU A 366 -31.40 -0.51 -0.76
N ILE A 367 -31.44 -1.21 0.38
CA ILE A 367 -31.23 -0.63 1.70
C ILE A 367 -29.94 -1.21 2.26
N VAL A 368 -29.05 -0.38 2.80
CA VAL A 368 -27.85 -0.87 3.46
C VAL A 368 -28.14 -1.17 4.93
N LEU A 369 -27.95 -2.42 5.34
CA LEU A 369 -28.21 -2.86 6.71
C LEU A 369 -26.98 -2.64 7.60
N LYS A 370 -25.79 -3.02 7.11
CA LYS A 370 -24.58 -3.06 7.94
C LYS A 370 -23.31 -2.97 7.09
N TYR A 371 -22.24 -2.48 7.70
CA TYR A 371 -20.90 -2.48 7.12
C TYR A 371 -19.99 -3.37 7.94
N PHE A 372 -19.12 -4.10 7.27
CA PHE A 372 -18.14 -4.97 7.89
C PHE A 372 -16.74 -4.55 7.42
N PRO A 373 -15.89 -4.02 8.30
CA PRO A 373 -14.48 -3.77 8.00
C PRO A 373 -13.65 -5.07 8.07
N ALA A 374 -12.39 -4.98 7.63
CA ALA A 374 -11.38 -6.01 7.86
C ALA A 374 -11.37 -6.54 9.31
N GLY A 375 -11.06 -7.81 9.50
CA GLY A 375 -11.12 -8.53 10.77
C GLY A 375 -12.53 -8.94 11.23
N GLN A 376 -13.60 -8.53 10.54
CA GLN A 376 -14.95 -9.07 10.76
C GLN A 376 -15.27 -10.19 9.76
N TYR A 377 -16.37 -10.91 10.01
CA TYR A 377 -16.87 -12.00 9.17
C TYR A 377 -18.35 -11.86 8.81
N PHE A 378 -18.74 -12.54 7.74
CA PHE A 378 -20.11 -12.62 7.25
C PHE A 378 -20.40 -13.95 6.54
N GLY A 379 -21.68 -14.20 6.25
CA GLY A 379 -22.15 -15.37 5.52
C GLY A 379 -22.49 -16.57 6.39
N GLU A 380 -22.30 -16.47 7.71
CA GLU A 380 -22.56 -17.55 8.67
C GLU A 380 -24.04 -17.93 8.77
N ILE A 381 -24.96 -16.97 8.58
CA ILE A 381 -26.40 -17.19 8.76
C ILE A 381 -26.91 -18.30 7.85
N ALA A 382 -26.55 -18.25 6.56
CA ALA A 382 -26.98 -19.23 5.57
C ALA A 382 -26.38 -20.63 5.79
N LEU A 383 -25.27 -20.72 6.54
CA LEU A 383 -24.65 -22.01 6.86
C LEU A 383 -25.23 -22.64 8.14
N LEU A 384 -25.65 -21.80 9.08
CA LEU A 384 -26.13 -22.20 10.40
C LEU A 384 -27.65 -22.40 10.46
N ASN A 385 -28.41 -21.81 9.53
CA ASN A 385 -29.85 -21.91 9.47
C ASN A 385 -30.27 -23.26 8.85
N PRO A 386 -30.84 -24.19 9.64
CA PRO A 386 -31.23 -25.50 9.14
C PRO A 386 -32.50 -25.46 8.27
N GLU A 387 -33.32 -24.40 8.37
CA GLU A 387 -34.59 -24.28 7.66
C GLU A 387 -34.45 -23.63 6.28
N ASP A 388 -33.51 -22.70 6.14
CA ASP A 388 -33.24 -22.00 4.89
C ASP A 388 -31.74 -21.69 4.76
N SER A 389 -31.09 -22.44 3.87
CA SER A 389 -29.66 -22.28 3.58
C SER A 389 -29.37 -21.17 2.58
N ARG A 390 -30.32 -20.26 2.29
CA ARG A 390 -30.11 -19.13 1.36
C ARG A 390 -29.50 -17.93 2.06
N ARG A 391 -28.76 -17.12 1.29
CA ARG A 391 -28.21 -15.84 1.73
C ARG A 391 -29.35 -14.87 2.05
N THR A 392 -29.36 -14.32 3.25
CA THR A 392 -30.44 -13.45 3.76
C THR A 392 -30.35 -12.00 3.27
N ALA A 393 -29.26 -11.63 2.59
CA ALA A 393 -28.97 -10.30 2.07
C ALA A 393 -27.82 -10.37 1.04
N THR A 394 -27.63 -9.31 0.27
CA THR A 394 -26.55 -9.15 -0.73
C THR A 394 -25.33 -8.49 -0.07
N VAL A 395 -24.12 -8.99 -0.32
CA VAL A 395 -22.86 -8.39 0.16
C VAL A 395 -22.06 -7.82 -0.99
N ILE A 396 -21.60 -6.57 -0.85
CA ILE A 396 -20.89 -5.81 -1.88
C ILE A 396 -19.62 -5.20 -1.29
N ALA A 397 -18.49 -5.33 -1.99
CA ALA A 397 -17.24 -4.67 -1.61
C ALA A 397 -17.35 -3.13 -1.76
N THR A 398 -17.02 -2.37 -0.72
CA THR A 398 -17.11 -0.89 -0.73
C THR A 398 -15.80 -0.24 -1.18
N ILE A 399 -14.70 -0.97 -1.01
CA ILE A 399 -13.36 -0.68 -1.53
C ILE A 399 -12.74 -2.00 -2.03
N ARG A 400 -11.52 -1.95 -2.56
CA ARG A 400 -10.78 -3.19 -2.84
C ARG A 400 -10.70 -4.03 -1.57
N THR A 401 -11.23 -5.24 -1.64
CA THR A 401 -11.45 -6.10 -0.46
C THR A 401 -10.92 -7.49 -0.74
N GLU A 402 -10.14 -8.03 0.19
CA GLU A 402 -9.69 -9.42 0.17
C GLU A 402 -10.39 -10.17 1.31
N VAL A 403 -10.95 -11.33 0.99
CA VAL A 403 -11.62 -12.20 1.95
C VAL A 403 -11.01 -13.59 1.92
N VAL A 404 -11.00 -14.22 3.08
CA VAL A 404 -10.68 -15.64 3.28
C VAL A 404 -12.01 -16.39 3.34
N LEU A 405 -12.14 -17.44 2.53
CA LEU A 405 -13.32 -18.28 2.41
C LEU A 405 -13.06 -19.61 3.10
N LEU A 406 -13.95 -19.98 4.00
CA LEU A 406 -14.08 -21.34 4.51
C LEU A 406 -15.30 -21.97 3.86
N LYS A 407 -15.11 -23.04 3.09
CA LYS A 407 -16.22 -23.76 2.44
C LYS A 407 -17.15 -24.36 3.47
N LYS A 408 -18.40 -24.60 3.09
CA LYS A 408 -19.41 -25.19 3.97
C LYS A 408 -18.93 -26.48 4.64
N ASP A 409 -18.28 -27.38 3.90
CA ASP A 409 -17.79 -28.65 4.45
C ASP A 409 -16.74 -28.45 5.54
N ASP A 410 -15.78 -27.53 5.33
CA ASP A 410 -14.76 -27.19 6.32
C ASP A 410 -15.36 -26.45 7.53
N PHE A 411 -16.36 -25.61 7.29
CA PHE A 411 -17.12 -24.93 8.35
C PHE A 411 -17.93 -25.93 9.19
N ASP A 412 -18.61 -26.87 8.56
CA ASP A 412 -19.39 -27.91 9.25
C ASP A 412 -18.47 -28.86 10.02
N LEU A 413 -17.28 -29.18 9.48
CA LEU A 413 -16.22 -29.92 10.20
C LEU A 413 -15.78 -29.18 11.48
N MET A 414 -15.53 -27.87 11.37
CA MET A 414 -15.20 -27.01 12.51
C MET A 414 -16.31 -27.04 13.57
N LEU A 415 -17.57 -26.87 13.17
CA LEU A 415 -18.69 -26.87 14.12
C LEU A 415 -18.96 -28.24 14.74
N GLY A 416 -18.61 -29.33 14.06
CA GLY A 416 -18.68 -30.69 14.59
C GLY A 416 -17.65 -30.94 15.69
N ARG A 417 -16.44 -30.41 15.52
CA ARG A 417 -15.33 -30.55 16.48
C ARG A 417 -15.45 -29.62 17.69
N PHE A 418 -16.06 -28.45 17.53
CA PHE A 418 -16.21 -27.44 18.61
C PHE A 418 -17.69 -27.08 18.87
N PRO A 419 -18.41 -27.86 19.70
CA PRO A 419 -19.82 -27.63 20.00
C PRO A 419 -20.13 -26.27 20.67
N GLU A 420 -19.25 -25.77 21.55
CA GLU A 420 -19.43 -24.46 22.20
C GLU A 420 -19.32 -23.30 21.21
N LEU A 421 -18.42 -23.41 20.23
CA LEU A 421 -18.34 -22.47 19.12
C LEU A 421 -19.64 -22.48 18.31
N LYS A 422 -20.18 -23.66 17.99
CA LYS A 422 -21.47 -23.80 17.30
C LYS A 422 -22.60 -23.10 18.06
N ARG A 423 -22.64 -23.24 19.39
CA ARG A 423 -23.62 -22.55 20.24
C ARG A 423 -23.44 -21.02 20.15
N THR A 424 -22.21 -20.54 20.27
CA THR A 424 -21.88 -19.10 20.21
C THR A 424 -22.22 -18.47 18.86
N LEU A 425 -21.94 -19.18 17.77
CA LEU A 425 -22.27 -18.74 16.42
C LEU A 425 -23.77 -18.75 16.16
N ARG A 426 -24.51 -19.73 16.68
CA ARG A 426 -25.99 -19.73 16.62
C ARG A 426 -26.60 -18.55 17.37
N GLN A 427 -26.14 -18.25 18.58
CA GLN A 427 -26.58 -17.07 19.32
C GLN A 427 -26.29 -15.77 18.57
N THR A 428 -25.11 -15.70 17.92
CA THR A 428 -24.75 -14.55 17.09
C THR A 428 -25.64 -14.44 15.85
N MET A 429 -25.97 -15.56 15.20
CA MET A 429 -26.89 -15.62 14.07
C MET A 429 -28.29 -15.12 14.46
N GLU A 430 -28.87 -15.64 15.55
CA GLU A 430 -30.19 -15.24 16.04
C GLU A 430 -30.24 -13.74 16.33
N ARG A 431 -29.23 -13.22 17.03
CA ARG A 431 -29.10 -11.78 17.28
C ARG A 431 -29.02 -10.98 15.98
N ARG A 432 -28.18 -11.41 15.02
CA ARG A 432 -28.02 -10.73 13.73
C ARG A 432 -29.31 -10.75 12.90
N LEU A 433 -30.11 -11.81 12.96
CA LEU A 433 -31.41 -11.87 12.27
C LEU A 433 -32.39 -10.83 12.82
N VAL A 434 -32.49 -10.72 14.15
CA VAL A 434 -33.35 -9.73 14.81
C VAL A 434 -32.85 -8.31 14.52
N GLU A 435 -31.55 -8.05 14.67
CA GLU A 435 -30.93 -6.76 14.35
C GLU A 435 -31.21 -6.35 12.88
N ASN A 436 -30.99 -7.26 11.94
CA ASN A 436 -31.18 -6.99 10.51
C ASN A 436 -32.65 -6.72 10.16
N GLN A 437 -33.60 -7.44 10.79
CA GLN A 437 -35.04 -7.17 10.61
C GLN A 437 -35.43 -5.80 11.18
N ALA A 438 -34.95 -5.46 12.37
CA ALA A 438 -35.20 -4.15 12.99
C ALA A 438 -34.63 -3.02 12.12
N LEU A 439 -33.38 -3.16 11.65
CA LEU A 439 -32.73 -2.21 10.74
C LEU A 439 -33.47 -2.08 9.41
N GLN A 440 -33.98 -3.18 8.86
CA GLN A 440 -34.79 -3.15 7.65
C GLN A 440 -36.10 -2.36 7.85
N MET A 441 -36.78 -2.56 8.99
CA MET A 441 -38.00 -1.81 9.32
C MET A 441 -37.70 -0.32 9.51
N LEU A 442 -36.66 0.03 10.28
CA LEU A 442 -36.23 1.41 10.49
C LEU A 442 -35.80 2.11 9.20
N ALA A 443 -35.05 1.43 8.35
CA ALA A 443 -34.59 2.00 7.09
C ALA A 443 -35.70 2.15 6.04
N SER A 444 -36.81 1.42 6.20
CA SER A 444 -38.01 1.61 5.37
C SER A 444 -38.83 2.85 5.77
N THR A 445 -38.63 3.38 6.98
CA THR A 445 -39.22 4.63 7.48
C THR A 445 -38.25 5.82 7.48
N ALA A 446 -36.94 5.57 7.52
CA ALA A 446 -35.91 6.59 7.45
C ALA A 446 -35.60 7.01 6.00
N SER A 447 -35.75 8.29 5.71
CA SER A 447 -35.44 8.90 4.42
C SER A 447 -33.94 8.93 4.13
N GLY A 448 -33.32 7.83 3.67
CA GLY A 448 -32.14 7.76 2.77
C GLY A 448 -30.80 8.37 3.16
N GLN A 449 -30.76 9.20 4.19
CA GLN A 449 -29.60 10.03 4.54
C GLN A 449 -28.50 9.22 5.25
N LEU A 450 -28.87 8.13 5.96
CA LEU A 450 -27.88 7.25 6.61
C LEU A 450 -27.13 6.41 5.56
N ASP A 451 -27.84 5.90 4.55
CA ASP A 451 -27.26 5.16 3.44
C ASP A 451 -26.21 6.00 2.70
N GLU A 452 -26.46 7.30 2.51
CA GLU A 452 -25.58 8.23 1.80
C GLU A 452 -24.26 8.51 2.57
N LEU A 453 -24.32 8.70 3.90
CA LEU A 453 -23.11 8.82 4.74
C LEU A 453 -22.25 7.55 4.71
N LEU A 454 -22.95 6.42 4.71
CA LEU A 454 -22.36 5.10 4.75
C LEU A 454 -21.70 4.75 3.41
N GLU A 455 -22.38 5.04 2.29
CA GLU A 455 -21.86 4.87 0.92
C GLU A 455 -20.66 5.75 0.63
N GLU A 456 -20.65 6.95 1.21
CA GLU A 456 -19.50 7.81 1.13
C GLU A 456 -18.27 7.22 1.82
N GLY A 457 -18.39 6.22 2.71
CA GLY A 457 -17.26 5.60 3.39
C GLY A 457 -16.78 6.38 4.61
N VAL A 458 -17.67 7.12 5.28
CA VAL A 458 -17.34 7.90 6.49
C VAL A 458 -16.70 7.03 7.56
N PHE A 459 -17.15 5.78 7.71
CA PHE A 459 -16.65 4.80 8.68
C PHE A 459 -15.22 4.33 8.44
N GLN A 460 -14.64 4.59 7.26
CA GLN A 460 -13.23 4.33 7.00
C GLN A 460 -12.35 5.45 7.58
N GLY A 461 -12.90 6.61 7.91
CA GLY A 461 -12.17 7.72 8.51
C GLY A 461 -11.81 7.44 9.97
N THR A 462 -10.63 7.87 10.39
CA THR A 462 -10.31 7.96 11.83
C THR A 462 -10.55 9.36 12.38
N ASP A 463 -10.61 10.35 11.49
CA ASP A 463 -10.78 11.75 11.83
C ASP A 463 -11.57 12.44 10.72
N VAL A 464 -12.88 12.56 10.94
CA VAL A 464 -13.84 13.11 9.97
C VAL A 464 -14.32 14.47 10.47
N LEU A 465 -14.25 15.48 9.60
CA LEU A 465 -14.85 16.78 9.86
C LEU A 465 -16.37 16.68 9.73
N LEU A 466 -17.07 17.15 10.75
CA LEU A 466 -18.52 17.30 10.79
C LEU A 466 -18.87 18.79 10.98
N ILE A 467 -19.99 19.21 10.40
CA ILE A 467 -20.57 20.54 10.58
C ILE A 467 -22.02 20.38 11.02
N ASP A 468 -22.33 20.84 12.22
CA ASP A 468 -23.71 20.95 12.71
C ASP A 468 -24.40 22.14 12.05
N GLU A 469 -25.18 21.88 11.01
CA GLU A 469 -25.97 22.86 10.27
C GLU A 469 -26.99 23.58 11.16
N SER A 470 -27.40 23.02 12.31
CA SER A 470 -28.27 23.74 13.24
C SER A 470 -27.56 24.89 13.97
N LYS A 471 -26.23 24.84 14.04
CA LYS A 471 -25.36 25.87 14.63
C LYS A 471 -24.59 26.66 13.58
N CYS A 472 -24.54 26.19 12.34
CA CYS A 472 -23.75 26.79 11.27
C CYS A 472 -24.43 28.06 10.76
N VAL A 473 -23.74 29.20 10.90
CA VAL A 473 -24.21 30.50 10.37
C VAL A 473 -23.68 30.81 8.96
N ARG A 474 -23.06 29.82 8.30
CA ARG A 474 -22.51 29.92 6.93
C ARG A 474 -21.59 31.12 6.69
N CYS A 475 -20.78 31.48 7.68
CA CYS A 475 -19.83 32.59 7.62
C CYS A 475 -18.52 32.27 6.86
N GLU A 476 -18.34 31.03 6.39
CA GLU A 476 -17.15 30.54 5.67
C GLU A 476 -15.80 30.67 6.40
N ASN A 477 -15.78 31.04 7.69
CA ASN A 477 -14.56 31.17 8.47
C ASN A 477 -13.70 29.90 8.45
N CYS A 478 -14.31 28.71 8.45
CA CYS A 478 -13.59 27.45 8.40
C CYS A 478 -12.83 27.23 7.08
N VAL A 479 -13.38 27.70 5.95
CA VAL A 479 -12.74 27.64 4.62
C VAL A 479 -11.64 28.70 4.54
N ASN A 480 -11.96 29.93 4.92
CA ASN A 480 -11.02 31.06 4.87
C ASN A 480 -9.81 30.83 5.78
N ALA A 481 -10.02 30.31 7.00
CA ALA A 481 -8.94 29.95 7.90
C ALA A 481 -8.09 28.79 7.33
N CYS A 482 -8.71 27.78 6.73
CA CYS A 482 -7.98 26.68 6.09
C CYS A 482 -7.08 27.22 4.97
N ALA A 483 -7.62 28.06 4.09
CA ALA A 483 -6.86 28.69 3.02
C ALA A 483 -5.72 29.57 3.56
N ALA A 484 -5.98 30.41 4.57
CA ALA A 484 -4.97 31.27 5.19
C ALA A 484 -3.80 30.46 5.79
N THR A 485 -4.09 29.35 6.47
CA THR A 485 -3.07 28.44 7.01
C THR A 485 -2.28 27.72 5.91
N HIS A 486 -2.85 27.54 4.72
CA HIS A 486 -2.28 26.74 3.64
C HIS A 486 -2.08 27.52 2.34
N ASN A 487 -1.41 28.68 2.42
CA ASN A 487 -0.94 29.47 1.27
C ASN A 487 -2.03 29.92 0.29
N GLY A 488 -3.23 30.16 0.80
CA GLY A 488 -4.42 30.54 0.04
C GLY A 488 -5.21 29.37 -0.53
N GLN A 489 -4.79 28.12 -0.28
CA GLN A 489 -5.50 26.94 -0.76
C GLN A 489 -6.31 26.28 0.36
N THR A 490 -7.64 26.27 0.22
CA THR A 490 -8.48 25.46 1.10
C THR A 490 -8.34 23.97 0.78
N ARG A 491 -8.38 23.14 1.83
CA ARG A 491 -8.40 21.67 1.78
C ARG A 491 -9.75 21.12 2.25
N LEU A 492 -10.76 21.97 2.20
CA LEU A 492 -12.13 21.79 2.68
C LEU A 492 -13.09 22.42 1.68
N TYR A 493 -14.07 21.64 1.21
CA TYR A 493 -15.11 22.13 0.31
C TYR A 493 -16.47 21.95 0.98
N LEU A 494 -17.07 23.06 1.41
CA LEU A 494 -18.35 23.06 2.11
C LEU A 494 -19.54 22.83 1.19
N ASN A 495 -19.45 23.19 -0.10
CA ASN A 495 -20.59 23.05 -1.02
C ASN A 495 -20.77 21.61 -1.52
N GLU A 496 -19.80 20.76 -1.22
CA GLU A 496 -19.81 19.33 -1.52
C GLU A 496 -19.89 18.51 -0.23
N GLY A 497 -20.20 17.22 -0.37
CA GLY A 497 -20.33 16.28 0.73
C GLY A 497 -21.77 15.97 1.12
N VAL A 498 -21.94 15.16 2.16
CA VAL A 498 -23.23 14.55 2.51
C VAL A 498 -23.86 15.22 3.72
N LEU A 499 -25.17 15.40 3.70
CA LEU A 499 -25.96 15.91 4.81
C LEU A 499 -26.79 14.79 5.45
N PHE A 500 -26.67 14.63 6.76
CA PHE A 500 -27.40 13.65 7.56
C PHE A 500 -28.07 14.30 8.76
N GLY A 501 -29.40 14.40 8.71
CA GLY A 501 -30.13 15.24 9.65
C GLY A 501 -29.56 16.66 9.64
N ASN A 502 -29.05 17.12 10.77
CA ASN A 502 -28.38 18.41 10.90
C ASN A 502 -26.84 18.34 10.78
N LEU A 503 -26.26 17.16 10.52
CA LEU A 503 -24.80 16.98 10.45
C LEU A 503 -24.36 16.85 9.00
N LYS A 504 -23.50 17.78 8.58
CA LYS A 504 -22.87 17.77 7.27
C LYS A 504 -21.45 17.20 7.34
N VAL A 505 -21.13 16.28 6.44
CA VAL A 505 -19.79 15.75 6.20
C VAL A 505 -19.25 16.38 4.92
N PRO A 506 -18.52 17.50 5.01
CA PRO A 506 -17.96 18.15 3.82
C PRO A 506 -16.86 17.32 3.16
N THR A 507 -16.59 17.59 1.89
CA THR A 507 -15.47 16.99 1.16
C THR A 507 -14.14 17.49 1.74
N SER A 508 -13.50 16.63 2.55
CA SER A 508 -12.17 16.84 3.12
C SER A 508 -11.53 15.49 3.47
N CYS A 509 -10.22 15.49 3.72
CA CYS A 509 -9.52 14.26 4.10
C CYS A 509 -10.03 13.72 5.44
N ARG A 510 -10.26 12.39 5.44
CA ARG A 510 -10.81 11.63 6.56
C ARG A 510 -9.75 10.85 7.36
N HIS A 511 -8.48 10.98 6.97
CA HIS A 511 -7.32 10.31 7.59
C HIS A 511 -7.55 8.80 7.79
N CYS A 512 -8.02 8.14 6.73
CA CYS A 512 -8.61 6.80 6.81
C CYS A 512 -7.77 5.78 7.57
N GLU A 513 -8.46 4.88 8.25
CA GLU A 513 -7.90 3.73 8.96
C GLU A 513 -6.99 2.92 8.02
N ASN A 514 -7.47 2.67 6.80
CA ASN A 514 -6.68 2.09 5.71
C ASN A 514 -6.56 3.08 4.53
N PRO A 515 -5.52 3.93 4.51
CA PRO A 515 -5.40 4.99 3.53
C PRO A 515 -4.84 4.44 2.20
N LEU A 516 -5.72 4.21 1.22
CA LEU A 516 -5.34 3.76 -0.14
C LEU A 516 -4.35 4.72 -0.83
N CYS A 517 -4.34 5.99 -0.44
CA CYS A 517 -3.41 6.97 -0.96
C CYS A 517 -1.94 6.70 -0.60
N LEU A 518 -1.66 5.84 0.40
CA LEU A 518 -0.29 5.43 0.76
C LEU A 518 0.27 4.30 -0.12
N THR A 519 -0.59 3.56 -0.83
CA THR A 519 -0.21 2.27 -1.43
C THR A 519 0.88 2.39 -2.50
N ASP A 520 0.94 3.48 -3.27
CA ASP A 520 1.80 3.59 -4.46
C ASP A 520 2.53 4.95 -4.59
N CYS A 521 3.28 5.38 -3.56
CA CYS A 521 4.07 6.63 -3.61
C CYS A 521 5.57 6.40 -4.02
N PRO A 522 5.99 6.70 -5.27
CA PRO A 522 7.39 6.70 -5.72
C PRO A 522 8.01 8.12 -5.78
N PRO A 523 9.33 8.33 -5.54
CA PRO A 523 10.31 7.48 -4.89
C PRO A 523 10.15 7.61 -3.36
N GLY A 524 9.26 6.79 -2.80
CA GLY A 524 9.28 6.30 -1.42
C GLY A 524 8.97 7.33 -0.34
N ASP A 525 7.70 7.42 0.03
CA ASP A 525 7.27 7.91 1.36
C ASP A 525 7.06 9.42 1.47
N ALA A 526 6.66 10.06 0.37
CA ALA A 526 6.20 11.44 0.43
C ALA A 526 4.82 11.57 1.08
N ILE A 527 3.98 10.54 1.04
CA ILE A 527 2.75 10.50 1.84
C ILE A 527 2.96 9.51 2.99
N LEU A 528 2.78 10.00 4.21
CA LEU A 528 3.19 9.35 5.44
C LEU A 528 2.01 9.27 6.40
N ARG A 529 2.11 8.36 7.37
CA ARG A 529 1.22 8.31 8.52
C ARG A 529 2.05 8.45 9.79
N ASP A 530 1.64 9.34 10.68
CA ASP A 530 2.29 9.47 11.98
C ASP A 530 1.72 8.46 13.00
N PRO A 531 2.35 8.31 14.18
CA PRO A 531 1.87 7.41 15.22
C PRO A 531 0.48 7.76 15.79
N ARG A 532 -0.05 8.97 15.57
CA ARG A 532 -1.40 9.39 15.96
C ARG A 532 -2.45 9.04 14.91
N GLY A 533 -2.01 8.51 13.76
CA GLY A 533 -2.88 8.11 12.65
C GLY A 533 -3.06 9.18 11.59
N GLU A 534 -2.41 10.34 11.74
CA GLU A 534 -2.53 11.43 10.80
C GLU A 534 -1.81 11.09 9.50
N VAL A 535 -2.56 10.97 8.41
CA VAL A 535 -1.99 10.89 7.07
C VAL A 535 -1.58 12.28 6.59
N TYR A 536 -0.35 12.50 6.12
CA TYR A 536 0.13 13.79 5.61
C TYR A 536 1.07 13.64 4.43
N VAL A 537 1.33 14.73 3.69
CA VAL A 537 2.32 14.76 2.61
C VAL A 537 3.56 15.51 3.08
N ASP A 538 4.72 14.86 3.05
CA ASP A 538 6.03 15.47 3.11
C ASP A 538 6.35 16.14 1.76
N GLU A 539 6.15 17.45 1.71
CA GLU A 539 6.38 18.26 0.53
C GLU A 539 7.83 18.20 0.04
N ALA A 540 8.82 17.96 0.91
CA ALA A 540 10.22 17.88 0.50
C ALA A 540 10.50 16.62 -0.32
N LYS A 541 9.78 15.54 -0.05
CA LYS A 541 9.91 14.25 -0.74
C LYS A 541 8.96 14.08 -1.93
N CYS A 542 7.90 14.89 -2.01
CA CYS A 542 6.89 14.77 -3.06
C CYS A 542 7.42 15.18 -4.43
N ILE A 543 7.47 14.23 -5.36
CA ILE A 543 7.90 14.45 -6.75
C ILE A 543 6.76 14.78 -7.73
N GLY A 544 5.51 14.86 -7.24
CA GLY A 544 4.40 15.24 -8.10
C GLY A 544 3.79 14.15 -8.98
N CYS A 545 4.04 12.86 -8.71
CA CYS A 545 3.58 11.77 -9.59
C CYS A 545 2.06 11.55 -9.67
N GLY A 546 1.29 12.05 -8.69
CA GLY A 546 -0.18 11.98 -8.69
C GLY A 546 -0.80 10.63 -8.27
N ASN A 547 -0.01 9.58 -8.04
CA ASN A 547 -0.54 8.25 -7.66
C ASN A 547 -1.44 8.30 -6.41
N CYS A 548 -1.04 9.06 -5.39
CA CYS A 548 -1.83 9.21 -4.17
C CYS A 548 -3.21 9.85 -4.44
N ALA A 549 -3.28 10.80 -5.38
CA ALA A 549 -4.54 11.43 -5.79
C ALA A 549 -5.43 10.44 -6.56
N ALA A 550 -4.85 9.68 -7.50
CA ALA A 550 -5.57 8.63 -8.24
C ALA A 550 -6.10 7.52 -7.31
N ASN A 551 -5.35 7.17 -6.26
CA ASN A 551 -5.74 6.14 -5.30
C ASN A 551 -6.73 6.62 -4.24
N CYS A 552 -6.97 7.93 -4.11
CA CYS A 552 -7.89 8.45 -3.10
C CYS A 552 -9.35 8.24 -3.56
N PRO A 553 -10.14 7.39 -2.89
CA PRO A 553 -11.51 7.09 -3.33
C PRO A 553 -12.49 8.26 -3.13
N TYR A 554 -12.07 9.31 -2.40
CA TYR A 554 -12.87 10.49 -2.08
C TYR A 554 -12.45 11.73 -2.87
N GLY A 555 -11.40 11.64 -3.71
CA GLY A 555 -10.94 12.78 -4.52
C GLY A 555 -10.39 13.98 -3.73
N VAL A 556 -9.99 13.79 -2.47
CA VAL A 556 -9.59 14.88 -1.54
C VAL A 556 -8.09 15.19 -1.53
N ILE A 557 -7.36 14.70 -2.54
CA ILE A 557 -5.93 14.97 -2.73
C ILE A 557 -5.76 15.66 -4.09
N PHE A 558 -5.17 16.85 -4.08
CA PHE A 558 -5.03 17.71 -5.24
C PHE A 558 -3.58 17.83 -5.66
N MET A 559 -3.30 17.94 -6.96
CA MET A 559 -1.96 18.22 -7.48
C MET A 559 -1.84 19.71 -7.74
N MET A 560 -0.90 20.38 -7.08
CA MET A 560 -0.80 21.84 -7.11
C MET A 560 0.63 22.35 -7.28
N HIS A 561 0.77 23.41 -8.07
CA HIS A 561 1.99 24.20 -8.15
C HIS A 561 2.29 24.84 -6.80
N GLN A 562 3.56 24.84 -6.42
CA GLN A 562 4.02 25.35 -5.14
C GLN A 562 4.39 26.82 -5.29
N LYS A 563 3.67 27.75 -4.65
CA LYS A 563 4.10 29.15 -4.64
C LYS A 563 5.53 29.24 -4.07
N PRO A 564 6.46 29.93 -4.74
CA PRO A 564 7.83 30.07 -4.24
C PRO A 564 7.79 30.74 -2.86
N LYS A 565 8.49 30.16 -1.88
CA LYS A 565 8.66 30.78 -0.56
C LYS A 565 9.48 32.05 -0.76
N THR A 566 8.89 33.22 -0.59
CA THR A 566 9.61 34.50 -0.66
C THR A 566 10.57 34.61 0.53
N GLY A 567 11.86 34.39 0.28
CA GLY A 567 12.92 34.60 1.25
C GLY A 567 12.97 36.06 1.74
N ALA A 568 13.73 36.32 2.80
CA ALA A 568 13.89 37.68 3.35
C ALA A 568 14.35 38.69 2.29
N LEU A 569 15.23 38.27 1.38
CA LEU A 569 15.71 39.08 0.26
C LEU A 569 14.61 39.39 -0.78
N GLY A 570 13.72 38.44 -1.08
CA GLY A 570 12.60 38.66 -2.00
C GLY A 570 11.53 39.59 -1.41
N ARG A 571 11.30 39.54 -0.09
CA ARG A 571 10.46 40.52 0.61
C ARG A 571 11.08 41.92 0.62
N LEU A 572 12.41 42.00 0.77
CA LEU A 572 13.14 43.26 0.70
C LEU A 572 13.07 43.85 -0.72
N LEU A 573 13.30 43.06 -1.77
CA LEU A 573 13.22 43.49 -3.17
C LEU A 573 11.82 43.98 -3.57
N GLY A 574 10.76 43.33 -3.06
CA GLY A 574 9.38 43.79 -3.25
C GLY A 574 9.08 45.16 -2.62
N LEU A 575 9.74 45.52 -1.51
CA LEU A 575 9.60 46.83 -0.87
C LEU A 575 10.27 47.97 -1.65
N ILE A 576 11.28 47.66 -2.48
CA ILE A 576 11.99 48.63 -3.34
C ILE A 576 11.55 48.56 -4.81
N GLY A 577 10.41 47.91 -5.10
CA GLY A 577 9.80 47.89 -6.43
C GLY A 577 10.55 47.06 -7.47
N LEU A 578 11.49 46.21 -7.05
CA LEU A 578 12.18 45.26 -7.93
C LEU A 578 11.44 43.92 -7.85
N ALA A 579 10.67 43.62 -8.91
CA ALA A 579 9.99 42.33 -9.03
C ALA A 579 11.04 41.21 -9.14
N ALA A 580 10.94 40.22 -8.25
CA ALA A 580 11.64 38.95 -8.47
C ALA A 580 11.06 38.31 -9.75
N GLU A 581 11.92 37.77 -10.62
CA GLU A 581 11.50 37.10 -11.85
C GLU A 581 10.33 36.14 -11.57
N GLU A 582 9.18 36.41 -12.20
CA GLU A 582 8.03 35.51 -12.17
C GLU A 582 8.40 34.27 -12.99
N THR A 583 8.84 33.21 -12.31
CA THR A 583 8.98 31.89 -12.94
C THR A 583 7.63 31.44 -13.48
N ASN A 584 7.59 30.99 -14.74
CA ASN A 584 6.40 30.50 -15.40
C ASN A 584 5.71 29.40 -14.55
N PRO A 585 4.43 29.53 -14.17
CA PRO A 585 3.73 28.54 -13.35
C PRO A 585 3.77 27.12 -13.95
N ASP A 586 3.75 27.02 -15.28
CA ASP A 586 3.78 25.75 -16.01
C ASP A 586 5.12 25.00 -15.92
N GLU A 587 6.19 25.65 -15.45
CA GLU A 587 7.51 25.04 -15.27
C GLU A 587 7.75 24.50 -13.85
N GLN A 588 6.85 24.76 -12.90
CA GLN A 588 7.01 24.32 -11.52
C GLN A 588 6.39 22.92 -11.30
N PRO A 589 7.13 21.98 -10.66
CA PRO A 589 6.59 20.65 -10.38
C PRO A 589 5.40 20.76 -9.42
N THR A 590 4.28 20.14 -9.80
CA THR A 590 3.11 20.03 -8.91
C THR A 590 3.43 19.10 -7.74
N LYS A 591 2.84 19.36 -6.57
CA LYS A 591 2.92 18.46 -5.40
C LYS A 591 1.53 18.12 -4.91
N ALA A 592 1.42 16.96 -4.26
CA ALA A 592 0.17 16.51 -3.67
C ALA A 592 -0.18 17.36 -2.43
N VAL A 593 -1.42 17.83 -2.35
CA VAL A 593 -1.96 18.64 -1.26
C VAL A 593 -3.23 17.98 -0.74
N LYS A 594 -3.32 17.83 0.58
CA LYS A 594 -4.48 17.28 1.30
C LYS A 594 -4.57 17.91 2.68
N CYS A 595 -5.72 17.82 3.35
CA CYS A 595 -5.82 18.18 4.77
C CYS A 595 -4.82 17.37 5.59
N ASP A 596 -4.02 18.02 6.43
CA ASP A 596 -2.97 17.44 7.29
C ASP A 596 -3.25 17.74 8.77
N LEU A 597 -4.53 17.99 9.10
CA LEU A 597 -4.99 18.44 10.42
C LEU A 597 -4.29 19.69 10.96
N CYS A 598 -3.65 20.46 10.09
CA CYS A 598 -2.76 21.56 10.47
C CYS A 598 -1.68 21.07 11.46
N ARG A 599 -1.11 19.88 11.24
CA ARG A 599 -0.13 19.21 12.13
C ARG A 599 1.04 20.04 12.64
N ASN A 600 1.39 21.12 11.96
CA ASN A 600 2.48 22.03 12.36
C ASN A 600 1.99 23.18 13.27
N ASP A 601 0.69 23.26 13.54
CA ASP A 601 0.05 24.23 14.43
C ASP A 601 -0.41 23.51 15.71
N SER A 602 0.18 23.87 16.85
CA SER A 602 -0.13 23.27 18.15
C SER A 602 -1.57 23.52 18.60
N ALA A 603 -2.26 24.50 18.01
CA ALA A 603 -3.66 24.76 18.29
C ALA A 603 -4.60 23.78 17.54
N GLY A 604 -4.08 22.94 16.63
CA GLY A 604 -4.81 21.87 15.91
C GLY A 604 -5.39 22.28 14.54
N PRO A 605 -6.55 21.76 14.09
CA PRO A 605 -7.18 22.13 12.81
C PRO A 605 -7.82 23.54 12.77
N ALA A 606 -7.31 24.43 11.93
CA ALA A 606 -7.79 25.82 11.81
C ALA A 606 -9.28 25.94 11.44
N CYS A 607 -9.79 24.99 10.64
CA CYS A 607 -11.20 24.93 10.25
C CYS A 607 -12.16 24.72 11.43
N VAL A 608 -11.71 24.07 12.51
CA VAL A 608 -12.51 23.85 13.73
C VAL A 608 -12.40 25.07 14.64
N ARG A 609 -11.18 25.53 14.93
CA ARG A 609 -10.95 26.67 15.83
C ARG A 609 -11.56 27.98 15.37
N SER A 610 -11.65 28.19 14.07
CA SER A 610 -12.21 29.42 13.48
C SER A 610 -13.75 29.44 13.47
N CYS A 611 -14.41 28.34 13.86
CA CYS A 611 -15.87 28.28 13.88
C CYS A 611 -16.42 29.05 15.10
N PRO A 612 -17.11 30.19 14.90
CA PRO A 612 -17.53 31.03 16.01
C PRO A 612 -18.66 30.42 16.85
N THR A 613 -19.41 29.46 16.28
CA THR A 613 -20.55 28.81 16.93
C THR A 613 -20.23 27.40 17.45
N GLY A 614 -19.00 26.91 17.23
CA GLY A 614 -18.64 25.52 17.51
C GLY A 614 -19.37 24.49 16.62
N ALA A 615 -19.94 24.92 15.49
CA ALA A 615 -20.62 24.03 14.54
C ALA A 615 -19.66 23.05 13.87
N ALA A 616 -18.40 23.43 13.60
CA ALA A 616 -17.41 22.57 12.98
C ALA A 616 -16.59 21.82 14.04
N PHE A 617 -16.54 20.50 13.97
CA PHE A 617 -15.78 19.66 14.88
C PHE A 617 -15.32 18.37 14.18
N ARG A 618 -14.29 17.71 14.74
CA ARG A 618 -13.74 16.47 14.17
C ARG A 618 -14.00 15.30 15.11
N VAL A 619 -14.35 14.14 14.54
CA VAL A 619 -14.65 12.93 15.31
C VAL A 619 -14.03 11.69 14.69
N SER A 620 -13.75 10.69 15.54
CA SER A 620 -13.65 9.29 15.11
C SER A 620 -15.07 8.75 14.91
N PRO A 621 -15.49 8.40 13.68
CA PRO A 621 -16.83 7.89 13.41
C PRO A 621 -17.19 6.66 14.24
N ALA A 622 -16.24 5.75 14.46
CA ALA A 622 -16.44 4.55 15.27
C ALA A 622 -16.89 4.93 16.69
N GLU A 623 -16.17 5.82 17.35
CA GLU A 623 -16.47 6.26 18.72
C GLU A 623 -17.73 7.13 18.79
N TYR A 624 -17.92 8.00 17.80
CA TYR A 624 -19.03 8.96 17.78
C TYR A 624 -20.39 8.27 17.63
N PHE A 625 -20.51 7.33 16.69
CA PHE A 625 -21.77 6.62 16.48
C PHE A 625 -22.05 5.57 17.56
N GLU A 626 -21.04 4.98 18.19
CA GLU A 626 -21.24 4.14 19.38
C GLU A 626 -21.81 4.93 20.56
N ARG A 627 -21.29 6.14 20.82
CA ARG A 627 -21.82 7.03 21.87
C ARG A 627 -23.25 7.47 21.60
N ILE A 628 -23.61 7.78 20.36
CA ILE A 628 -24.98 8.15 20.00
C ILE A 628 -25.94 6.97 20.22
N LYS A 629 -25.52 5.74 19.91
CA LYS A 629 -26.31 4.54 20.21
C LYS A 629 -26.53 4.32 21.71
N ALA A 630 -25.53 4.61 22.54
CA ALA A 630 -25.62 4.45 23.99
C ALA A 630 -26.46 5.53 24.70
N VAL A 631 -26.71 6.67 24.06
CA VAL A 631 -27.51 7.79 24.60
C VAL A 631 -28.96 7.76 24.09
N GLY A 632 -29.26 6.84 23.16
CA GLY A 632 -30.60 6.65 22.60
C GLY A 632 -31.51 5.67 23.36
N ASP A 633 -31.06 5.16 24.51
CA ASP A 633 -31.89 4.43 25.50
C ASP A 633 -32.39 5.39 26.59
#